data_AF-A0AA40E499-F1
#
_entry.id   AF-A0AA40E499-F1
#
_cell.length_a   1.000
_cell.length_b   1.000
_cell.length_c   1.000
_cell.angle_alpha   90.00
_cell.angle_beta   90.00
_cell.angle_gamma   90.00
#
_symmetry.space_group_name_H-M   'P 1'
#
loop_
_entity.id
_entity.type
_entity.pdbx_description
1 polymer ?
#
loop_
_entity_poly.entity_id
_entity_poly.type
_entity_poly.pdbx_seq_one_letter_code
_entity_poly.pdbx_strand_id
1 'polypeptide(L)'
;MGGETARGGKKKKGGKAGVKVEVIDLEHELAIEATPLGTAVKAARAASDLDIDLGRLWLSRVARTAVHELGHCFCLDYCVYYACVMQGTTGLAEDTRQPPYLCPVCLKKLTRALADVVGKRDADEGLLRTKSA
;
A
#
# COMPACT_ATOMS: atom_id res chain seq x y z
N MET A 1 -27.57 -11.49 70.03
CA MET A 1 -26.16 -11.12 69.77
C MET A 1 -25.76 -11.85 68.49
N GLY A 2 -25.95 -11.33 67.29
CA GLY A 2 -25.72 -9.97 66.83
C GLY A 2 -24.28 -9.87 66.36
N GLY A 3 -24.04 -9.95 65.04
CA GLY A 3 -22.69 -9.88 64.47
C GLY A 3 -22.58 -10.31 63.01
N GLU A 4 -23.36 -9.68 62.12
CA GLU A 4 -23.12 -9.73 60.66
C GLU A 4 -21.84 -8.92 60.34
N THR A 5 -20.79 -9.57 59.84
CA THR A 5 -19.62 -8.86 59.30
C THR A 5 -19.82 -8.60 57.81
N ALA A 6 -20.08 -7.34 57.48
CA ALA A 6 -20.25 -6.84 56.13
C ALA A 6 -18.99 -7.00 55.26
N ARG A 7 -19.13 -7.63 54.08
CA ARG A 7 -18.16 -7.58 52.99
C ARG A 7 -18.14 -6.18 52.38
N GLY A 8 -17.21 -5.34 52.82
CA GLY A 8 -16.89 -4.06 52.19
C GLY A 8 -16.14 -4.25 50.87
N GLY A 9 -16.86 -4.26 49.75
CA GLY A 9 -16.27 -4.19 48.41
C GLY A 9 -15.67 -2.81 48.14
N LYS A 10 -14.34 -2.69 48.22
CA LYS A 10 -13.62 -1.50 47.74
C LYS A 10 -13.72 -1.43 46.21
N LYS A 11 -14.58 -0.54 45.70
CA LYS A 11 -14.56 -0.07 44.31
C LYS A 11 -13.16 0.51 44.00
N LYS A 12 -12.35 -0.19 43.21
CA LYS A 12 -11.17 0.40 42.56
C LYS A 12 -11.68 1.44 41.56
N LYS A 13 -11.64 2.73 41.93
CA LYS A 13 -11.72 3.82 40.96
C LYS A 13 -10.46 3.74 40.09
N GLY A 14 -10.62 3.31 38.83
CA GLY A 14 -9.58 3.44 37.83
C GLY A 14 -9.31 4.92 37.59
N GLY A 15 -8.29 5.45 38.28
CA GLY A 15 -7.73 6.75 37.94
C GLY A 15 -7.10 6.63 36.56
N LYS A 16 -7.67 7.32 35.57
CA LYS A 16 -6.97 7.59 34.31
C LYS A 16 -5.69 8.34 34.71
N ALA A 17 -4.54 7.68 34.59
CA ALA A 17 -3.25 8.35 34.70
C ALA A 17 -3.20 9.34 33.53
N GLY A 18 -3.50 10.61 33.81
CA GLY A 18 -3.23 11.70 32.88
C GLY A 18 -1.73 11.68 32.60
N VAL A 19 -1.37 11.47 31.34
CA VAL A 19 -0.01 11.74 30.87
C VAL A 19 0.26 13.20 31.19
N LYS A 20 1.16 13.46 32.14
CA LYS A 20 1.72 14.80 32.31
C LYS A 20 2.50 15.09 31.03
N VAL A 21 1.91 15.91 30.16
CA VAL A 21 2.69 16.60 29.13
C VAL A 21 3.48 17.64 29.91
N GLU A 22 4.76 17.34 30.16
CA GLU A 22 5.67 18.36 30.66
C GLU A 22 5.78 19.44 29.57
N VAL A 23 5.57 20.69 29.99
CA VAL A 23 5.67 21.85 29.12
C VAL A 23 7.13 21.91 28.68
N ILE A 24 7.38 21.59 27.42
CA ILE A 24 8.72 21.67 26.85
C ILE A 24 8.98 23.17 26.61
N ASP A 25 10.05 23.70 27.18
CA ASP A 25 10.41 25.12 27.08
C ASP A 25 10.47 25.58 25.61
N LEU A 26 10.02 26.81 25.31
CA LEU A 26 10.01 27.40 23.96
C LEU A 26 11.39 27.36 23.27
N GLU A 27 12.47 27.37 24.04
CA GLU A 27 13.85 27.27 23.56
C GLU A 27 14.18 25.87 22.99
N HIS A 28 13.50 24.84 23.49
CA HIS A 28 13.67 23.45 23.05
C HIS A 28 12.97 23.17 21.71
N GLU A 29 11.87 23.85 21.40
CA GLU A 29 11.22 23.74 20.08
C GLU A 29 12.12 24.27 18.95
N LEU A 30 12.78 25.43 19.15
CA LEU A 30 13.77 25.93 18.19
C LEU A 30 14.96 24.99 18.02
N ALA A 31 15.41 24.35 19.11
CA ALA A 31 16.51 23.40 19.07
C ALA A 31 16.16 22.13 18.29
N ILE A 32 14.92 21.62 18.41
CA ILE A 32 14.43 20.47 17.65
C ILE A 32 14.28 20.84 16.17
N GLU A 33 13.71 22.00 15.84
CA GLU A 33 13.57 22.47 14.44
C GLU A 33 14.91 22.64 13.72
N ALA A 34 15.97 23.01 14.44
CA ALA A 34 17.32 23.16 13.91
C ALA A 34 18.06 21.83 13.68
N THR A 35 17.52 20.70 14.14
CA THR A 35 18.12 19.38 13.88
C THR A 35 17.86 18.91 12.44
N PRO A 36 18.70 18.03 11.88
CA PRO A 36 18.41 17.35 10.61
C PRO A 36 17.06 16.61 10.62
N LEU A 37 16.64 16.09 11.79
CA LEU A 37 15.36 15.42 11.94
C LEU A 37 14.19 16.41 11.98
N GLY A 38 14.31 17.52 12.69
CA GLY A 38 13.29 18.56 12.76
C GLY A 38 13.07 19.26 11.43
N THR A 39 14.15 19.57 10.71
CA THR A 39 14.08 20.09 9.34
C THR A 39 13.42 19.10 8.38
N ALA A 40 13.74 17.80 8.48
CA ALA A 40 13.07 16.76 7.68
C ALA A 40 11.57 16.63 8.02
N VAL A 41 11.20 16.66 9.31
CA VAL A 41 9.79 16.62 9.75
C VAL A 41 9.02 17.85 9.29
N LYS A 42 9.63 19.05 9.35
CA LYS A 42 9.04 20.31 8.86
C LYS A 42 8.85 20.28 7.34
N ALA A 43 9.84 19.81 6.59
CA ALA A 43 9.73 19.62 5.15
C ALA A 43 8.66 18.59 4.78
N ALA A 44 8.54 17.49 5.53
CA ALA A 44 7.51 16.48 5.33
C ALA A 44 6.08 17.00 5.63
N ARG A 45 5.94 17.85 6.66
CA ARG A 45 4.68 18.55 6.95
C ARG A 45 4.34 19.56 5.86
N ALA A 46 5.31 20.34 5.38
CA ALA A 46 5.08 21.25 4.25
C ALA A 46 4.77 20.51 2.94
N ALA A 47 5.33 19.31 2.75
CA ALA A 47 5.00 18.45 1.62
C ALA A 47 3.61 17.79 1.75
N SER A 48 3.01 17.78 2.94
CA SER A 48 1.62 17.33 3.13
C SER A 48 0.59 18.33 2.59
N ASP A 49 1.03 19.55 2.25
CA ASP A 49 0.23 20.57 1.54
C ASP A 49 0.34 20.46 0.01
N LEU A 50 1.13 19.52 -0.52
CA LEU A 50 0.97 19.13 -1.92
C LEU A 50 -0.39 18.47 -2.04
N ASP A 51 -1.27 19.03 -2.89
CA ASP A 51 -2.52 18.41 -3.32
C ASP A 51 -2.20 17.14 -4.13
N ILE A 52 -1.68 16.13 -3.42
CA ILE A 52 -1.63 14.77 -3.90
C ILE A 52 -3.09 14.40 -4.03
N ASP A 53 -3.57 14.36 -5.27
CA ASP A 53 -4.86 13.80 -5.60
C ASP A 53 -4.91 12.39 -5.01
N LEU A 54 -5.47 12.30 -3.80
CA LEU A 54 -5.50 11.10 -2.99
C LEU A 54 -6.25 10.00 -3.74
N GLY A 55 -7.22 10.39 -4.57
CA GLY A 55 -7.93 9.52 -5.50
C GLY A 55 -7.00 8.90 -6.53
N ARG A 56 -6.15 9.70 -7.20
CA ARG A 56 -5.14 9.17 -8.14
C ARG A 56 -4.12 8.28 -7.47
N LEU A 57 -3.62 8.65 -6.29
CA LEU A 57 -2.68 7.83 -5.55
C LEU A 57 -3.31 6.49 -5.16
N TRP A 58 -4.52 6.52 -4.60
CA TRP A 58 -5.28 5.32 -4.25
C TRP A 58 -5.53 4.44 -5.46
N LEU A 59 -6.04 5.02 -6.56
CA LEU A 59 -6.33 4.29 -7.79
C LEU A 59 -5.07 3.65 -8.37
N SER A 60 -3.94 4.37 -8.38
CA SER A 60 -2.67 3.85 -8.90
C SER A 60 -2.18 2.62 -8.12
N ARG A 61 -2.34 2.62 -6.80
CA ARG A 61 -1.99 1.47 -5.94
C ARG A 61 -2.92 0.30 -6.19
N VAL A 62 -4.23 0.54 -6.17
CA VAL A 62 -5.24 -0.49 -6.42
C VAL A 62 -5.03 -1.13 -7.80
N ALA A 63 -4.82 -0.32 -8.84
CA ALA A 63 -4.59 -0.83 -10.19
C ALA A 63 -3.31 -1.68 -10.28
N ARG A 64 -2.20 -1.22 -9.68
CA ARG A 64 -0.94 -1.99 -9.66
C ARG A 64 -1.07 -3.31 -8.90
N THR A 65 -1.68 -3.30 -7.72
CA THR A 65 -1.94 -4.53 -6.95
C THR A 65 -2.88 -5.46 -7.72
N ALA A 66 -3.96 -4.95 -8.32
CA ALA A 66 -4.85 -5.76 -9.13
C ALA A 66 -4.11 -6.42 -10.31
N VAL A 67 -3.26 -5.68 -11.02
CA VAL A 67 -2.43 -6.25 -12.10
C VAL A 67 -1.44 -7.30 -11.57
N HIS A 68 -0.86 -7.09 -10.39
CA HIS A 68 0.02 -8.07 -9.73
C HIS A 68 -0.71 -9.39 -9.45
N GLU A 69 -1.88 -9.33 -8.83
CA GLU A 69 -2.67 -10.52 -8.52
C GLU A 69 -3.21 -11.20 -9.78
N LEU A 70 -3.60 -10.43 -10.81
CA LEU A 70 -3.95 -10.99 -12.11
C LEU A 70 -2.76 -11.72 -12.74
N GLY A 71 -1.54 -11.21 -12.57
CA GLY A 71 -0.32 -11.91 -12.99
C GLY A 71 -0.17 -13.28 -12.33
N HIS A 72 -0.47 -13.39 -11.03
CA HIS A 72 -0.51 -14.69 -10.34
C HIS A 72 -1.57 -15.63 -10.92
N CYS A 73 -2.73 -15.12 -11.37
CA CYS A 73 -3.73 -15.93 -12.09
C CYS A 73 -3.21 -16.49 -13.43
N PHE A 74 -2.19 -15.86 -14.04
CA PHE A 74 -1.48 -16.36 -15.23
C PHE A 74 -0.21 -17.15 -14.88
N CYS A 75 -0.10 -17.66 -13.66
CA CYS A 75 1.05 -18.43 -13.16
C CYS A 75 2.38 -17.67 -13.24
N LEU A 76 2.36 -16.34 -13.12
CA LEU A 76 3.57 -15.53 -12.98
C LEU A 76 3.91 -15.39 -11.50
N ASP A 77 5.01 -16.01 -11.06
CA ASP A 77 5.57 -15.78 -9.74
C ASP A 77 6.29 -14.41 -9.66
N TYR A 78 6.79 -14.07 -8.47
CA TYR A 78 7.54 -12.85 -8.23
C TYR A 78 8.72 -12.69 -9.20
N CYS A 79 8.86 -11.49 -9.78
CA CYS A 79 9.92 -11.16 -10.71
C CYS A 79 11.14 -10.59 -9.99
N VAL A 80 12.33 -11.11 -10.34
CA VAL A 80 13.63 -10.61 -9.81
C VAL A 80 14.55 -10.03 -10.90
N TYR A 81 14.11 -10.03 -12.16
CA TYR A 81 14.99 -9.74 -13.30
C TYR A 81 15.15 -8.24 -13.60
N TYR A 82 14.04 -7.51 -13.64
CA TYR A 82 13.98 -6.10 -14.02
C TYR A 82 12.86 -5.41 -13.22
N ALA A 83 12.77 -4.08 -13.34
CA ALA A 83 11.61 -3.33 -12.89
C ALA A 83 10.33 -3.93 -13.51
N CYS A 84 9.42 -4.41 -12.67
CA CYS A 84 8.24 -5.15 -13.12
C CYS A 84 7.11 -5.02 -12.07
N VAL A 85 5.86 -4.91 -12.51
CA VAL A 85 4.69 -4.95 -11.60
C VAL A 85 4.59 -6.26 -10.80
N MET A 86 5.27 -7.32 -11.27
CA MET A 86 5.35 -8.61 -10.60
C MET A 86 6.48 -8.72 -9.57
N GLN A 87 7.29 -7.69 -9.27
CA GLN A 87 8.28 -7.87 -8.20
C GLN A 87 7.56 -7.97 -6.84
N GLY A 88 8.15 -8.72 -5.91
CA GLY A 88 7.61 -8.84 -4.56
C GLY A 88 7.56 -7.49 -3.85
N THR A 89 6.56 -7.32 -2.97
CA THR A 89 6.44 -6.16 -2.10
C THR A 89 6.14 -6.61 -0.68
N THR A 90 6.90 -6.11 0.28
CA THR A 90 6.76 -6.43 1.71
C THR A 90 6.12 -5.28 2.50
N GLY A 91 5.82 -4.15 1.86
CA GLY A 91 5.17 -3.01 2.50
C GLY A 91 4.94 -1.82 1.57
N LEU A 92 4.26 -0.79 2.11
CA LEU A 92 3.82 0.37 1.32
C LEU A 92 4.97 1.19 0.73
N ALA A 93 6.12 1.26 1.41
CA ALA A 93 7.30 1.96 0.91
C ALA A 93 7.91 1.26 -0.31
N GLU A 94 7.88 -0.07 -0.35
CA GLU A 94 8.37 -0.87 -1.47
C GLU A 94 7.38 -0.88 -2.64
N ASP A 95 6.08 -0.87 -2.34
CA ASP A 95 5.01 -0.80 -3.33
C ASP A 95 5.18 0.41 -4.28
N THR A 96 5.55 1.58 -3.74
CA THR A 96 5.76 2.79 -4.55
C THR A 96 6.92 2.71 -5.55
N ARG A 97 7.83 1.74 -5.41
CA ARG A 97 8.98 1.53 -6.31
C ARG A 97 8.62 0.66 -7.52
N GLN A 98 7.51 -0.07 -7.46
CA GLN A 98 7.11 -1.02 -8.49
C GLN A 98 6.52 -0.27 -9.70
N PRO A 99 7.00 -0.51 -10.92
CA PRO A 99 6.44 0.14 -12.11
C PRO A 99 5.03 -0.39 -12.45
N PRO A 100 4.19 0.40 -13.15
CA PRO A 100 2.87 -0.03 -13.61
C PRO A 100 2.93 -0.84 -14.93
N TYR A 101 3.98 -1.64 -15.14
CA TYR A 101 4.17 -2.42 -16.37
C TYR A 101 4.86 -3.76 -16.12
N LEU A 102 4.67 -4.71 -17.03
CA LEU A 102 5.41 -5.98 -17.05
C LEU A 102 6.79 -5.78 -17.72
N CYS A 103 7.84 -6.36 -17.14
CA CYS A 103 9.15 -6.42 -17.80
C CYS A 103 9.10 -7.35 -19.03
N PRO A 104 10.10 -7.29 -19.94
CA PRO A 104 10.13 -8.13 -21.14
C PRO A 104 10.04 -9.65 -20.86
N VAL A 105 10.58 -10.11 -19.72
CA VAL A 105 10.52 -11.51 -19.31
C VAL A 105 9.09 -11.92 -18.95
N CYS A 106 8.42 -11.18 -18.07
CA CYS A 106 7.05 -11.47 -17.66
C CYS A 106 6.05 -11.25 -18.79
N LEU A 107 6.28 -10.25 -19.66
CA LEU A 107 5.47 -10.03 -20.85
C LEU A 107 5.55 -11.24 -21.79
N LYS A 108 6.74 -11.77 -22.07
CA LYS A 108 6.90 -12.97 -22.91
C LYS A 108 6.23 -14.21 -22.30
N LYS A 109 6.30 -14.38 -20.97
CA LYS A 109 5.59 -15.45 -20.26
C LYS A 109 4.08 -15.30 -20.43
N LEU A 110 3.54 -14.10 -20.25
CA LEU A 110 2.11 -13.80 -20.40
C LEU A 110 1.64 -14.02 -21.84
N THR A 111 2.38 -13.51 -22.84
CA THR A 111 2.06 -13.72 -24.26
C THR A 111 2.02 -15.22 -24.59
N ARG A 112 2.94 -16.01 -24.05
CA ARG A 112 2.92 -17.47 -24.25
C ARG A 112 1.72 -18.12 -23.58
N ALA A 113 1.33 -17.68 -22.39
CA ALA A 113 0.14 -18.19 -21.71
C ALA A 113 -1.17 -17.86 -22.47
N LEU A 114 -1.19 -16.74 -23.21
CA LEU A 114 -2.35 -16.29 -23.98
C LEU A 114 -2.33 -16.73 -25.46
N ALA A 115 -1.24 -17.34 -25.95
CA ALA A 115 -1.02 -17.59 -27.37
C ALA A 115 -2.18 -18.35 -28.04
N ASP A 116 -2.71 -19.38 -27.38
CA ASP A 116 -3.81 -20.19 -27.91
C ASP A 116 -5.16 -19.46 -27.91
N VAL A 117 -5.34 -18.45 -27.05
CA VAL A 117 -6.55 -17.62 -27.01
C VAL A 117 -6.53 -16.58 -28.12
N VAL A 118 -5.38 -15.94 -28.34
CA VAL A 118 -5.22 -14.91 -29.37
C VAL A 118 -5.29 -15.53 -30.77
N GLY A 119 -4.55 -16.63 -31.02
CA GLY A 119 -4.58 -17.29 -32.32
C GLY A 119 -5.98 -17.82 -32.72
N LYS A 120 -6.82 -18.16 -31.74
CA LYS A 120 -8.23 -18.52 -31.98
C LYS A 120 -9.12 -17.32 -32.28
N ARG A 121 -8.86 -16.15 -31.69
CA ARG A 121 -9.61 -14.92 -32.02
C ARG A 121 -9.33 -14.45 -33.43
N ASP A 122 -8.08 -14.46 -33.87
CA ASP A 122 -7.74 -14.05 -35.24
C ASP A 122 -8.38 -14.98 -36.28
N ALA A 123 -8.43 -16.29 -35.98
CA ALA A 123 -9.13 -17.27 -36.80
C ALA A 123 -10.66 -17.08 -36.78
N ASP A 124 -11.25 -16.79 -35.62
CA ASP A 124 -12.70 -16.57 -35.47
C ASP A 124 -13.16 -15.24 -36.07
N GLU A 125 -12.40 -14.15 -35.88
CA GLU A 125 -12.68 -12.85 -36.48
C GLU A 125 -12.55 -12.91 -38.02
N GLY A 126 -11.53 -13.60 -38.53
CA GLY A 126 -11.41 -13.90 -39.96
C GLY A 126 -12.59 -14.72 -40.49
N LEU A 127 -13.11 -15.66 -39.71
CA LEU A 127 -14.30 -16.45 -40.06
C LEU A 127 -15.60 -15.63 -40.01
N LEU A 128 -15.77 -14.76 -39.03
CA LEU A 128 -16.91 -13.85 -38.92
C LEU A 128 -16.94 -12.84 -40.07
N ARG A 129 -15.77 -12.34 -40.46
CA ARG A 129 -15.62 -11.36 -41.53
C ARG A 129 -15.82 -11.95 -42.93
N THR A 130 -15.49 -13.23 -43.13
CA THR A 130 -15.76 -13.97 -44.38
C THR A 130 -17.21 -14.43 -44.51
N LYS A 131 -17.92 -14.65 -43.40
CA LYS A 131 -19.37 -14.98 -43.40
C LYS A 131 -20.28 -13.76 -43.56
N SER A 132 -19.75 -12.55 -43.42
CA SER A 132 -20.50 -11.29 -43.55
C SER A 132 -20.36 -10.62 -44.93
N ALA A 133 -19.70 -11.29 -45.87
CA ALA A 133 -19.53 -10.89 -47.27
C ALA A 133 -20.28 -11.88 -48.18
#